data_AF-A0A5B2XD34-F1
#
_entry.id   AF-A0A5B2XD34-F1
#
_cell.length_a   1.000
_cell.length_b   1.000
_cell.length_c   1.000
_cell.angle_alpha   90.00
_cell.angle_beta   90.00
_cell.angle_gamma   90.00
#
_symmetry.space_group_name_H-M   'P 1'
#
loop_
_entity.id
_entity.type
_entity.pdbx_description
1 polymer ?
#
loop_
_entity_poly.entity_id
_entity_poly.type
_entity_poly.pdbx_seq_one_letter_code
_entity_poly.pdbx_strand_id
1 'polypeptide(L)'
;MSERDADLLRLIGRRYVIDVLDALDAGPHTQASLRSRLHARRGPLAAALRALAAYGAVQRLDRHGSWDARDTAPVVYRLTPDGSDLVRRLSRLDVWTRFYEHYLHQQP
;
A
#
# COMPACT_ATOMS: atom_id res chain seq x y z
N MET A 1 2.79 -18.84 -12.50
CA MET A 1 2.69 -17.64 -11.65
C MET A 1 4.07 -17.02 -11.61
N SER A 2 4.23 -15.76 -12.04
CA SER A 2 5.54 -15.10 -12.05
C SER A 2 5.98 -14.77 -10.61
N GLU A 3 7.29 -14.68 -10.34
CA GLU A 3 7.84 -14.26 -9.03
C GLU A 3 7.26 -12.91 -8.58
N ARG A 4 7.09 -11.99 -9.54
CA ARG A 4 6.47 -10.68 -9.31
C ARG A 4 4.99 -10.75 -8.93
N ASP A 5 4.27 -11.77 -9.41
CA ASP A 5 2.87 -12.01 -9.04
C ASP A 5 2.80 -12.52 -7.59
N ALA A 6 3.73 -13.40 -7.18
CA ALA A 6 3.80 -13.89 -5.81
C ALA A 6 4.15 -12.77 -4.81
N ASP A 7 5.08 -11.88 -5.16
CA ASP A 7 5.41 -10.70 -4.36
C ASP A 7 4.23 -9.74 -4.24
N LEU A 8 3.49 -9.54 -5.34
CA LEU A 8 2.27 -8.74 -5.32
C LEU A 8 1.22 -9.36 -4.40
N LEU A 9 0.97 -10.67 -4.48
CA LEU A 9 0.02 -11.38 -3.61
C LEU A 9 0.40 -11.24 -2.14
N ARG A 10 1.69 -11.37 -1.81
CA ARG A 10 2.19 -11.17 -0.44
C ARG A 10 2.07 -9.72 0.02
N LEU A 11 2.20 -8.75 -0.89
CA LEU A 11 2.02 -7.33 -0.59
C LEU A 11 0.55 -7.03 -0.28
N ILE A 12 -0.38 -7.42 -1.15
CA ILE A 12 -1.81 -7.13 -0.96
C ILE A 12 -2.43 -7.90 0.22
N GLY A 13 -1.88 -9.06 0.58
CA GLY A 13 -2.29 -9.81 1.76
C GLY A 13 -1.91 -9.15 3.10
N ARG A 14 -1.09 -8.09 3.08
CA ARG A 14 -0.74 -7.36 4.32
C ARG A 14 -1.88 -6.43 4.74
N ARG A 15 -2.10 -6.37 6.05
CA ARG A 15 -3.09 -5.48 6.66
C ARG A 15 -2.89 -4.03 6.20
N TYR A 16 -3.99 -3.36 5.84
CA TYR A 16 -4.06 -1.97 5.38
C TYR A 16 -3.46 -1.68 4.00
N VAL A 17 -2.88 -2.64 3.27
CA VAL A 17 -2.26 -2.34 1.96
C VAL A 17 -3.30 -1.90 0.92
N ILE A 18 -4.38 -2.67 0.76
CA ILE A 18 -5.46 -2.32 -0.18
C ILE A 18 -6.14 -1.02 0.25
N ASP A 19 -6.45 -0.87 1.53
CA ASP A 19 -7.12 0.33 2.05
C ASP A 19 -6.27 1.61 1.87
N VAL A 20 -4.94 1.50 2.00
CA VAL A 20 -4.02 2.62 1.77
C VAL A 20 -3.93 2.95 0.30
N LEU A 21 -3.88 1.94 -0.58
CA LEU A 21 -3.88 2.15 -2.03
C LEU A 21 -5.16 2.84 -2.49
N ASP A 22 -6.32 2.39 -2.03
CA ASP A 22 -7.62 3.00 -2.32
C ASP A 22 -7.71 4.45 -1.80
N ALA A 23 -7.26 4.69 -0.57
CA ALA A 23 -7.24 6.04 -0.01
C ALA A 23 -6.31 6.98 -0.80
N LEU A 24 -5.14 6.50 -1.24
CA LEU A 24 -4.19 7.32 -1.99
C LEU A 24 -4.57 7.50 -3.47
N ASP A 25 -5.44 6.66 -4.02
CA ASP A 25 -6.01 6.84 -5.36
C ASP A 25 -6.96 8.06 -5.40
N ALA A 26 -7.65 8.33 -4.29
CA ALA A 26 -8.45 9.54 -4.13
C ALA A 26 -7.61 10.83 -3.98
N GLY A 27 -6.33 10.70 -3.64
CA GLY A 27 -5.39 11.83 -3.57
C GLY A 27 -4.30 11.68 -2.50
N PRO A 28 -3.37 12.66 -2.40
CA PRO A 28 -2.30 12.62 -1.41
C PRO A 28 -2.81 12.74 0.02
N HIS A 29 -2.25 11.92 0.93
CA HIS A 29 -2.63 11.93 2.35
C HIS A 29 -1.44 11.91 3.29
N THR A 30 -1.61 12.49 4.47
CA THR A 30 -0.66 12.32 5.58
C THR A 30 -0.92 10.99 6.30
N GLN A 31 0.09 10.47 7.01
CA GLN A 31 -0.09 9.27 7.83
C GLN A 31 -1.19 9.46 8.89
N ALA A 32 -1.32 10.67 9.46
CA ALA A 32 -2.36 10.99 10.43
C ALA A 32 -3.77 10.96 9.80
N SER A 33 -3.91 11.51 8.60
CA SER A 33 -5.16 11.46 7.83
C SER A 33 -5.55 10.03 7.48
N LEU A 34 -4.61 9.22 6.96
CA LEU A 34 -4.82 7.80 6.69
C LEU A 34 -5.21 7.03 7.95
N ARG A 35 -4.55 7.30 9.08
CA ARG A 35 -4.88 6.66 10.36
C ARG A 35 -6.32 6.94 10.79
N SER A 36 -6.75 8.19 10.66
CA SER A 36 -8.11 8.61 10.99
C SER A 36 -9.13 7.95 10.07
N ARG A 37 -8.90 8.04 8.75
CA ARG A 37 -9.79 7.51 7.72
C ARG A 37 -9.94 5.99 7.79
N LEU A 38 -8.85 5.27 8.04
CA LEU A 38 -8.81 3.81 8.04
C LEU A 38 -9.00 3.19 9.44
N HIS A 39 -9.24 4.01 10.46
CA HIS A 39 -9.25 3.60 11.88
C HIS A 39 -8.04 2.71 12.25
N ALA A 40 -6.88 3.01 11.65
CA ALA A 40 -5.74 2.12 11.68
C ALA A 40 -4.87 2.32 12.93
N ARG A 41 -4.19 1.24 13.35
CA ARG A 41 -3.11 1.36 14.34
C ARG A 41 -1.85 1.92 13.68
N ARG A 42 -1.13 2.81 14.38
CA ARG A 42 0.05 3.52 13.84
C ARG A 42 1.12 2.57 13.28
N GLY A 43 1.48 1.52 14.02
CA GLY A 43 2.53 0.58 13.64
C GLY A 43 2.22 -0.19 12.35
N PRO A 44 1.09 -0.93 12.29
CA PRO A 44 0.68 -1.62 11.07
C PRO A 44 0.51 -0.69 9.85
N LEU A 45 -0.04 0.51 10.03
CA LEU A 45 -0.16 1.49 8.94
C LEU A 45 1.22 1.93 8.42
N ALA A 46 2.17 2.19 9.33
CA ALA A 46 3.55 2.52 8.95
C ALA A 46 4.23 1.37 8.20
N ALA A 47 3.99 0.12 8.63
CA ALA A 47 4.52 -1.06 7.96
C ALA A 47 3.94 -1.23 6.55
N ALA A 48 2.64 -0.98 6.36
CA ALA A 48 1.99 -0.99 5.04
C ALA A 48 2.58 0.08 4.11
N LEU A 49 2.70 1.33 4.59
CA LEU A 49 3.32 2.43 3.82
C LEU A 49 4.77 2.14 3.43
N ARG A 50 5.57 1.55 4.34
CA ARG A 50 6.94 1.12 4.03
C ARG A 50 6.97 0.02 2.98
N ALA A 51 6.10 -0.98 3.08
CA ALA A 51 6.04 -2.07 2.11
C ALA A 51 5.65 -1.55 0.71
N LEU A 52 4.65 -0.67 0.64
CA LEU A 52 4.24 -0.03 -0.61
C LEU A 52 5.34 0.85 -1.21
N ALA A 53 6.09 1.57 -0.37
CA ALA A 53 7.21 2.37 -0.85
C ALA A 53 8.39 1.52 -1.32
N ALA A 54 8.72 0.42 -0.62
CA ALA A 54 9.73 -0.54 -1.05
C ALA A 54 9.37 -1.22 -2.38
N TYR A 55 8.07 -1.46 -2.61
CA TYR A 55 7.55 -1.94 -3.89
C TYR A 55 7.50 -0.85 -4.98
N GLY A 56 7.77 0.42 -4.63
CA GLY A 56 7.74 1.54 -5.56
C GLY A 56 6.34 2.07 -5.89
N ALA A 57 5.30 1.64 -5.19
CA ALA A 57 3.91 2.07 -5.42
C ALA A 57 3.55 3.41 -4.73
N VAL A 58 4.26 3.75 -3.65
CA VAL A 58 4.01 4.98 -2.88
C VAL A 58 5.31 5.76 -2.72
N GLN A 59 5.21 7.07 -2.79
CA GLN A 59 6.32 7.97 -2.49
C GLN A 59 5.93 9.02 -1.46
N ARG A 60 6.94 9.51 -0.74
CA ARG A 60 6.86 10.68 0.13
C ARG A 60 7.09 11.96 -0.68
N LEU A 61 6.35 13.02 -0.38
CA LEU A 61 6.46 14.33 -1.04
C LEU A 61 7.46 15.26 -0.35
N ASP A 62 7.79 15.02 0.92
CA ASP A 62 8.81 15.74 1.67
C ASP A 62 10.21 15.18 1.36
N ARG A 63 10.84 15.69 0.31
CA ARG A 63 12.29 15.59 0.19
C ARG A 63 12.89 16.41 1.33
N HIS A 64 13.30 15.75 2.43
CA HIS A 64 14.50 16.02 3.25
C HIS A 64 14.40 15.29 4.60
N GLY A 65 14.41 13.95 4.60
CA GLY A 65 14.45 13.19 5.85
C GLY A 65 14.50 11.69 5.65
N SER A 66 15.30 11.02 6.50
CA SER A 66 15.27 9.57 6.67
C SER A 66 13.85 9.10 7.01
N TRP A 67 13.49 7.85 6.68
CA TRP A 67 12.24 7.22 7.14
C TRP A 67 12.09 7.21 8.68
N ASP A 68 13.20 7.41 9.40
CA ASP A 68 13.26 7.47 10.86
C ASP A 68 13.38 8.90 11.42
N ALA A 69 13.40 9.94 10.56
CA ALA A 69 13.47 11.32 11.03
C ALA A 69 12.14 11.75 11.68
N ARG A 70 12.24 12.45 12.83
CA ARG A 70 11.10 13.16 13.41
C ARG A 70 10.87 14.43 12.58
N ASP A 71 10.13 14.31 11.48
CA ASP A 71 9.80 15.47 10.65
C ASP A 71 8.89 16.46 11.38
N THR A 72 9.27 17.74 11.32
CA THR A 72 8.56 18.89 11.91
C THR A 72 7.28 19.24 11.14
N ALA A 73 7.16 18.76 9.89
CA ALA A 73 5.99 18.88 9.03
C ALA A 73 5.37 17.50 8.78
N PRO A 74 4.03 17.40 8.60
CA PRO A 74 3.39 16.11 8.37
C PRO A 74 3.78 15.56 7.00
N VAL A 75 4.45 14.40 7.01
CA VAL A 75 4.80 13.61 5.83
C VAL A 75 3.56 13.35 4.98
N VAL A 76 3.59 13.80 3.71
CA VAL A 76 2.52 13.54 2.73
C VAL A 76 2.94 12.41 1.81
N TYR A 77 2.05 11.43 1.64
CA TYR A 77 2.21 10.27 0.78
C TYR A 77 1.33 10.41 -0.45
N ARG A 78 1.82 9.95 -1.60
CA ARG A 78 1.04 9.83 -2.85
C ARG A 78 1.40 8.55 -3.60
N LEU A 79 0.52 8.09 -4.47
CA LEU A 79 0.86 7.07 -5.46
C LEU A 79 1.95 7.58 -6.41
N THR A 80 2.86 6.69 -6.77
CA THR A 80 3.71 6.84 -7.95
C THR A 80 2.90 6.49 -9.20
N PRO A 81 3.40 6.76 -10.43
CA PRO A 81 2.79 6.23 -11.64
C PRO A 81 2.58 4.71 -11.59
N ASP A 82 3.60 3.97 -11.15
CA ASP A 82 3.54 2.51 -10.97
C ASP A 82 2.48 2.09 -9.93
N GLY A 83 2.31 2.89 -8.87
CA GLY A 83 1.27 2.70 -7.87
C GLY A 83 -0.14 2.90 -8.42
N SER A 84 -0.36 3.95 -9.21
CA SER A 84 -1.64 4.18 -9.89
C SER A 84 -1.96 3.07 -10.89
N ASP A 85 -0.96 2.59 -11.63
CA ASP A 85 -1.10 1.45 -12.52
C ASP A 85 -1.46 0.17 -11.74
N LEU A 86 -0.84 -0.03 -10.57
CA LEU A 86 -1.14 -1.13 -9.69
C LEU A 86 -2.59 -1.08 -9.19
N VAL A 87 -3.07 0.07 -8.73
CA VAL A 87 -4.48 0.24 -8.31
C VAL A 87 -5.41 -0.15 -9.44
N ARG A 88 -5.21 0.38 -10.65
CA ARG A 88 -6.06 0.04 -11.81
C ARG A 88 -6.05 -1.45 -12.16
N ARG A 89 -4.92 -2.15 -11.95
CA ARG A 89 -4.85 -3.61 -12.10
C ARG A 89 -5.65 -4.32 -11.02
N LEU A 90 -5.53 -3.91 -9.75
CA LEU A 90 -6.28 -4.47 -8.63
C LEU A 90 -7.79 -4.20 -8.71
N SER A 91 -8.20 -3.11 -9.37
CA SER A 91 -9.62 -2.81 -9.65
C SER A 91 -10.24 -3.79 -10.65
N ARG A 92 -9.42 -4.56 -11.39
CA ARG A 92 -9.93 -5.59 -12.29
C ARG A 92 -10.25 -6.86 -11.50
N LEU A 93 -11.44 -7.39 -11.74
CA LEU A 93 -12.02 -8.53 -11.02
C LEU A 93 -11.14 -9.80 -11.08
N ASP A 94 -10.36 -9.95 -12.16
CA ASP A 94 -9.47 -11.09 -12.41
C ASP A 94 -8.34 -11.22 -11.38
N VAL A 95 -7.92 -10.13 -10.75
CA VAL A 95 -6.89 -10.17 -9.71
C VAL A 95 -7.44 -10.67 -8.38
N TRP A 96 -8.68 -10.31 -8.03
CA TRP A 96 -9.34 -10.80 -6.81
C TRP A 96 -9.68 -12.29 -6.90
N THR A 97 -10.08 -12.78 -8.08
CA THR A 97 -10.28 -14.21 -8.33
C THR A 97 -9.00 -15.01 -8.14
N ARG A 98 -7.88 -14.56 -8.71
CA ARG A 98 -6.57 -15.22 -8.52
C ARG A 98 -6.09 -15.20 -7.07
N PHE A 99 -6.38 -14.14 -6.32
CA PHE A 99 -6.08 -14.08 -4.88
C PHE A 99 -6.91 -15.10 -4.10
N TYR A 100 -8.21 -15.21 -4.39
CA TYR A 100 -9.09 -16.19 -3.76
C TYR A 100 -8.67 -17.64 -4.05
N GLU A 101 -8.32 -17.95 -5.30
CA GLU A 101 -7.82 -19.26 -5.70
C GLU A 101 -6.52 -19.62 -4.95
N HIS A 102 -5.57 -18.69 -4.87
CA HIS A 102 -4.32 -18.92 -4.14
C HIS A 102 -4.55 -19.14 -2.64
N TYR A 103 -5.46 -18.37 -2.03
CA TYR A 103 -5.79 -18.51 -0.61
C TYR A 103 -6.53 -19.82 -0.29
N LEU A 104 -7.43 -20.26 -1.18
CA LEU A 104 -8.16 -21.52 -1.03
C LEU A 104 -7.26 -22.76 -1.18
N HIS A 105 -6.26 -22.71 -2.07
CA HIS A 105 -5.31 -23.81 -2.26
C HIS A 105 -4.15 -23.87 -1.25
N GLN A 106 -4.10 -22.92 -0.30
CA GLN A 106 -3.12 -22.92 0.80
C GLN A 106 -3.72 -23.29 2.17
N GLN A 107 -4.97 -23.78 2.22
CA GLN A 107 -5.49 -24.37 3.46
C GLN A 107 -5.06 -25.85 3.56
N PRO A 108 -4.54 -26.30 4.73
CA PRO A 108 -4.26 -27.70 5.00
C PRO A 108 -5.54 -28.53 5.13
#